data_AF-A0A4P6XLS8-F1
#
_entry.id   AF-A0A4P6XLS8-F1
#
_cell.length_a   1.000
_cell.length_b   1.000
_cell.length_c   1.000
_cell.angle_alpha   90.00
_cell.angle_beta   90.00
_cell.angle_gamma   90.00
#
_symmetry.space_group_name_H-M   'P 1'
#
loop_
_entity.id
_entity.type
_entity.pdbx_description
1 polymer ?
#
loop_
_entity_poly.entity_id
_entity_poly.type
_entity_poly.pdbx_seq_one_letter_code
_entity_poly.pdbx_strand_id
1 'polypeptide(L)'
;MKLTFFLTFSTAVLSMATDFAIQANSGLGKRYEEQRLANSEIELLYMMTHLQHKFNQAFKNGVKPELWHYAKMSLRLIEKSFKKLIPALNEHEQYQIRNEIDLIHKYVLPKGDIKVIDACNNDTDIDDSFCAYYNFPGYAGEVTRLAKKAEILKDAYGGKKGSGVETNDEMKDQLSLVRDEMEMLEVAPVDKWRSQGGFSKTQKSLRNSEKVAEEASKFLKIKAG
;
A
#
# COMPACT_ATOMS: atom_id res chain seq x y z
N MET A 1 -25.25 24.97 -9.11
CA MET A 1 -24.48 25.00 -10.37
C MET A 1 -23.99 23.58 -10.64
N LYS A 2 -24.33 23.00 -11.79
CA LYS A 2 -23.88 21.66 -12.20
C LYS A 2 -22.52 21.81 -12.87
N LEU A 3 -21.47 21.20 -12.32
CA LEU A 3 -20.14 21.17 -12.92
C LEU A 3 -20.08 20.04 -13.96
N THR A 4 -20.29 20.40 -15.21
CA THR A 4 -20.10 19.52 -16.36
C THR A 4 -18.60 19.48 -16.68
N PHE A 5 -17.88 18.47 -16.18
CA PHE A 5 -16.49 18.26 -16.58
C PHE A 5 -16.43 17.54 -17.93
N PHE A 6 -16.24 18.31 -18.99
CA PHE A 6 -15.67 17.83 -20.24
C PHE A 6 -14.20 17.49 -19.98
N LEU A 7 -13.85 16.20 -19.94
CA LEU A 7 -12.47 15.73 -20.02
C LEU A 7 -12.22 15.22 -21.43
N THR A 8 -11.93 16.16 -22.33
CA THR A 8 -11.31 15.90 -23.62
C THR A 8 -9.85 15.51 -23.43
N PHE A 9 -9.51 14.32 -23.92
CA PHE A 9 -8.16 13.86 -24.23
C PHE A 9 -7.34 14.96 -24.92
N SER A 10 -6.31 15.50 -24.25
CA SER A 10 -5.22 16.21 -24.93
C SER A 10 -3.94 16.20 -24.09
N THR A 11 -2.88 15.72 -24.73
CA THR A 11 -1.48 15.60 -24.32
C THR A 11 -0.80 16.93 -24.02
N ALA A 12 0.03 16.95 -22.95
CA ALA A 12 1.29 17.72 -22.72
C ALA A 12 1.23 19.26 -22.91
N VAL A 13 1.77 20.18 -22.09
CA VAL A 13 3.04 20.37 -21.35
C VAL A 13 2.75 21.63 -20.48
N LEU A 14 3.13 21.80 -19.20
CA LEU A 14 4.39 22.42 -18.78
C LEU A 14 4.44 22.52 -17.24
N SER A 15 5.64 22.19 -16.76
CA SER A 15 6.24 22.46 -15.46
C SER A 15 5.98 23.88 -14.92
N MET A 16 5.64 23.99 -13.63
CA MET A 16 6.37 24.82 -12.66
C MET A 16 5.78 24.64 -11.25
N ALA A 17 6.63 24.87 -10.24
CA ALA A 17 6.39 24.84 -8.79
C ALA A 17 6.55 23.47 -8.12
N THR A 18 7.78 23.12 -7.72
CA THR A 18 8.28 23.46 -6.38
C THR A 18 9.67 22.89 -6.19
N ASP A 19 10.67 23.77 -6.12
CA ASP A 19 11.88 23.48 -5.36
C ASP A 19 11.48 23.40 -3.89
N PHE A 20 11.68 22.25 -3.26
CA PHE A 20 11.83 22.21 -1.81
C PHE A 20 13.12 21.49 -1.45
N ALA A 21 13.96 22.28 -0.77
CA ALA A 21 15.28 22.00 -0.27
C ALA A 21 15.50 20.57 0.23
N ILE A 22 16.53 19.95 -0.34
CA ILE A 22 17.29 18.87 0.27
C ILE A 22 18.00 19.44 1.49
N GLN A 23 17.49 19.15 2.69
CA GLN A 23 18.29 19.15 3.91
C GLN A 23 18.00 17.89 4.73
N ALA A 24 19.10 17.28 5.15
CA ALA A 24 19.23 15.97 5.75
C ALA A 24 18.57 15.84 7.14
N ASN A 25 18.25 14.60 7.51
CA ASN A 25 17.97 14.11 8.87
C ASN A 25 16.67 14.58 9.58
N SER A 26 15.50 14.39 8.97
CA SER A 26 14.22 14.38 9.72
C SER A 26 13.08 13.56 9.07
N GLY A 27 13.39 12.54 8.26
CA GLY A 27 12.45 12.00 7.27
C GLY A 27 11.53 10.83 7.65
N LEU A 28 11.66 10.22 8.83
CA LEU A 28 10.75 9.11 9.20
C LEU A 28 9.35 9.63 9.58
N GLY A 29 9.26 10.82 10.19
CA GLY A 29 8.00 11.43 10.59
C GLY A 29 7.19 12.07 9.45
N LYS A 30 7.81 12.37 8.30
CA LYS A 30 7.13 13.02 7.17
C LYS A 30 6.65 12.06 6.07
N ARG A 31 7.10 10.80 6.05
CA ARG A 31 6.63 9.82 5.05
C ARG A 31 5.23 9.25 5.36
N TYR A 32 4.73 9.41 6.59
CA TYR A 32 3.51 8.74 7.08
C TYR A 32 2.29 9.66 7.33
N GLU A 33 2.45 10.99 7.35
CA GLU A 33 1.28 11.89 7.47
C GLU A 33 0.38 11.90 6.21
N GLU A 34 0.81 11.31 5.10
CA GLU A 34 0.13 11.35 3.78
C GLU A 34 -0.64 10.08 3.36
N GLN A 35 -0.81 9.07 4.24
CA GLN A 35 -1.74 7.95 3.98
C GLN A 35 -3.06 8.12 4.73
N ARG A 36 -3.69 9.29 4.59
CA ARG A 36 -5.06 9.46 5.04
C ARG A 36 -6.01 8.97 3.94
N LEU A 37 -6.94 8.09 4.29
CA LEU A 37 -8.11 7.84 3.43
C LEU A 37 -8.72 9.19 3.04
N ALA A 38 -8.98 9.39 1.75
CA ALA A 38 -9.74 10.54 1.28
C ALA A 38 -11.02 10.71 2.14
N ASN A 39 -11.24 11.94 2.61
CA ASN A 39 -12.38 12.32 3.45
C ASN A 39 -13.43 13.09 2.67
N SER A 40 -13.14 13.43 1.41
CA SER A 40 -14.05 14.08 0.50
C SER A 40 -13.99 13.44 -0.89
N GLU A 41 -15.04 13.63 -1.68
CA GLU A 41 -15.08 13.29 -3.10
C GLU A 41 -13.94 13.97 -3.87
N ILE A 42 -13.67 15.24 -3.59
CA ILE A 42 -12.63 16.03 -4.27
C ILE A 42 -11.25 15.41 -4.04
N GLU A 43 -10.93 15.01 -2.81
CA GLU A 43 -9.69 14.30 -2.49
C GLU A 43 -9.59 12.97 -3.24
N LEU A 44 -10.70 12.20 -3.32
CA LEU A 44 -10.73 10.94 -4.04
C LEU A 44 -10.49 11.11 -5.54
N LEU A 45 -11.14 12.10 -6.17
CA LEU A 45 -10.94 12.42 -7.59
C LEU A 45 -9.53 12.91 -7.87
N TYR A 46 -8.95 13.71 -6.95
CA TYR A 46 -7.55 14.12 -7.03
C TYR A 46 -6.61 12.92 -6.98
N MET A 47 -6.80 11.99 -6.02
CA MET A 47 -6.00 10.77 -5.92
C MET A 47 -6.10 9.92 -7.20
N MET A 48 -7.31 9.75 -7.74
CA MET A 48 -7.55 9.03 -9.00
C MET A 48 -6.79 9.65 -10.18
N THR A 49 -6.81 10.97 -10.30
CA THR A 49 -6.13 11.70 -11.38
C THR A 49 -4.61 11.47 -11.35
N HIS A 50 -4.01 11.39 -10.16
CA HIS A 50 -2.57 11.21 -10.00
C HIS A 50 -2.13 9.74 -10.10
N LEU A 51 -3.06 8.79 -9.96
CA LEU A 51 -2.74 7.36 -9.95
C LEU A 51 -2.14 6.89 -11.28
N GLN A 52 -2.70 7.32 -12.41
CA GLN A 52 -2.16 6.98 -13.73
C GLN A 52 -0.73 7.54 -13.92
N HIS A 53 -0.48 8.76 -13.41
CA HIS A 53 0.85 9.35 -13.44
C HIS A 53 1.85 8.52 -12.63
N LYS A 54 1.47 8.06 -11.42
CA LYS A 54 2.31 7.20 -10.57
C LYS A 54 2.67 5.88 -11.28
N PHE A 55 1.72 5.22 -11.92
CA PHE A 55 2.01 4.01 -12.70
C PHE A 55 2.93 4.27 -13.89
N ASN A 56 2.76 5.39 -14.60
CA ASN A 56 3.64 5.75 -15.71
C ASN A 56 5.07 6.09 -15.24
N GLN A 57 5.23 6.73 -14.09
CA GLN A 57 6.54 7.04 -13.53
C GLN A 57 7.38 5.79 -13.22
N ALA A 58 6.75 4.68 -12.86
CA ALA A 58 7.43 3.41 -12.60
C ALA A 58 8.18 2.83 -13.82
N PHE A 59 7.89 3.33 -15.03
CA PHE A 59 8.49 2.86 -16.28
C PHE A 59 9.15 3.97 -17.12
N LYS A 60 9.13 5.23 -16.66
CA LYS A 60 9.53 6.39 -17.48
C LYS A 60 10.99 6.35 -17.93
N ASN A 61 11.88 5.77 -17.12
CA ASN A 61 13.33 5.68 -17.37
C ASN A 61 13.86 4.31 -16.88
N GLY A 62 13.28 3.23 -17.42
CA GLY A 62 13.52 1.88 -16.89
C GLY A 62 12.51 1.51 -15.81
N VAL A 63 12.56 0.25 -15.39
CA VAL A 63 11.63 -0.34 -14.42
C VAL A 63 12.07 0.04 -13.01
N LYS A 64 11.15 0.61 -12.22
CA LYS A 64 11.38 0.98 -10.81
C LYS A 64 10.40 0.24 -9.89
N PRO A 65 10.82 -0.89 -9.29
CA PRO A 65 9.98 -1.69 -8.39
C PRO A 65 9.34 -0.88 -7.25
N GLU A 66 10.09 0.00 -6.58
CA GLU A 66 9.58 0.88 -5.53
C GLU A 66 8.40 1.75 -6.01
N LEU A 67 8.56 2.45 -7.14
CA LEU A 67 7.51 3.33 -7.66
C LEU A 67 6.27 2.56 -8.10
N TRP A 68 6.47 1.37 -8.67
CA TRP A 68 5.36 0.48 -9.02
C TRP A 68 4.60 0.03 -7.77
N HIS A 69 5.32 -0.37 -6.72
CA HIS A 69 4.74 -0.82 -5.46
C HIS A 69 3.91 0.29 -4.79
N TYR A 70 4.45 1.50 -4.67
CA TYR A 70 3.74 2.63 -4.10
C TYR A 70 2.55 3.10 -4.94
N ALA A 71 2.59 2.92 -6.27
CA ALA A 71 1.43 3.15 -7.11
C ALA A 71 0.30 2.15 -6.80
N LYS A 72 0.62 0.86 -6.58
CA LYS A 72 -0.37 -0.14 -6.13
C LYS A 72 -0.92 0.15 -4.75
N MET A 73 -0.09 0.62 -3.80
CA MET A 73 -0.59 1.09 -2.50
C MET A 73 -1.54 2.28 -2.64
N SER A 74 -1.23 3.22 -3.54
CA SER A 74 -2.11 4.36 -3.82
C SER A 74 -3.47 3.91 -4.37
N LEU A 75 -3.48 2.93 -5.29
CA LEU A 75 -4.72 2.31 -5.77
C LEU A 75 -5.50 1.67 -4.62
N ARG A 76 -4.82 0.94 -3.73
CA ARG A 76 -5.47 0.29 -2.58
C ARG A 76 -6.14 1.30 -1.64
N LEU A 77 -5.47 2.43 -1.37
CA LEU A 77 -6.04 3.53 -0.59
C LEU A 77 -7.28 4.12 -1.27
N ILE A 78 -7.22 4.33 -2.58
CA ILE A 78 -8.35 4.78 -3.38
C ILE A 78 -9.53 3.80 -3.27
N GLU A 79 -9.32 2.50 -3.36
CA GLU A 79 -10.38 1.49 -3.20
C GLU A 79 -11.05 1.55 -1.82
N LYS A 80 -10.23 1.65 -0.76
CA LYS A 80 -10.71 1.78 0.63
C LYS A 80 -11.52 3.08 0.78
N SER A 81 -11.01 4.21 0.28
CA SER A 81 -11.68 5.51 0.28
C SER A 81 -12.97 5.52 -0.51
N PHE A 82 -12.97 4.92 -1.70
CA PHE A 82 -14.15 4.83 -2.56
C PHE A 82 -15.29 4.11 -1.83
N LYS A 83 -15.02 2.94 -1.23
CA LYS A 83 -16.02 2.20 -0.43
C LYS A 83 -16.61 3.02 0.70
N LYS A 84 -15.77 3.80 1.41
CA LYS A 84 -16.19 4.67 2.50
C LYS A 84 -17.06 5.84 2.01
N LEU A 85 -16.76 6.36 0.82
CA LEU A 85 -17.40 7.55 0.27
C LEU A 85 -18.59 7.25 -0.66
N ILE A 86 -18.95 5.98 -0.90
CA ILE A 86 -20.13 5.59 -1.70
C ILE A 86 -21.38 6.44 -1.38
N PRO A 87 -21.77 6.66 -0.11
CA PRO A 87 -22.98 7.42 0.20
C PRO A 87 -22.91 8.92 -0.17
N ALA A 88 -21.70 9.45 -0.36
CA ALA A 88 -21.46 10.85 -0.71
C ALA A 88 -21.35 11.09 -2.22
N LEU A 89 -21.22 10.03 -3.02
CA LEU A 89 -21.03 10.08 -4.47
C LEU A 89 -22.36 9.84 -5.20
N ASN A 90 -22.60 10.55 -6.30
CA ASN A 90 -23.72 10.23 -7.18
C ASN A 90 -23.43 8.98 -8.05
N GLU A 91 -24.47 8.44 -8.68
CA GLU A 91 -24.36 7.21 -9.48
C GLU A 91 -23.32 7.31 -10.61
N HIS A 92 -23.18 8.50 -11.21
CA HIS A 92 -22.24 8.73 -12.30
C HIS A 92 -20.79 8.70 -11.82
N GLU A 93 -20.48 9.39 -10.71
CA GLU A 93 -19.16 9.37 -10.07
C GLU A 93 -18.79 7.94 -9.61
N GLN A 94 -19.74 7.23 -9.01
CA GLN A 94 -19.52 5.84 -8.61
C GLN A 94 -19.20 4.94 -9.79
N TYR A 95 -19.92 5.10 -10.91
CA TYR A 95 -19.66 4.36 -12.14
C TYR A 95 -18.28 4.67 -12.71
N GLN A 96 -17.91 5.96 -12.82
CA GLN A 96 -16.61 6.38 -13.36
C GLN A 96 -15.44 5.84 -12.54
N ILE A 97 -15.47 6.04 -11.21
CA ILE A 97 -14.40 5.59 -10.32
C ILE A 97 -14.28 4.06 -10.35
N ARG A 98 -15.40 3.34 -10.32
CA ARG A 98 -15.40 1.87 -10.41
C ARG A 98 -14.81 1.39 -11.73
N ASN A 99 -15.25 1.97 -12.85
CA ASN A 99 -14.77 1.59 -14.17
C ASN A 99 -13.25 1.82 -14.31
N GLU A 100 -12.73 2.94 -13.81
CA GLU A 100 -11.28 3.20 -13.82
C GLU A 100 -10.51 2.19 -12.96
N ILE A 101 -11.00 1.89 -11.75
CA ILE A 101 -10.40 0.85 -10.89
C ILE A 101 -10.39 -0.51 -11.62
N ASP A 102 -11.50 -0.89 -12.24
CA ASP A 102 -11.64 -2.15 -12.98
C ASP A 102 -10.67 -2.22 -14.18
N LEU A 103 -10.52 -1.13 -14.93
CA LEU A 103 -9.57 -1.03 -16.04
C LEU A 103 -8.12 -1.18 -15.56
N ILE A 104 -7.78 -0.58 -14.42
CA ILE A 104 -6.44 -0.70 -13.82
C ILE A 104 -6.16 -2.15 -13.43
N HIS A 105 -7.08 -2.81 -12.73
CA HIS A 105 -6.94 -4.23 -12.36
C HIS A 105 -6.84 -5.16 -13.57
N LYS A 106 -7.62 -4.89 -14.62
CA LYS A 106 -7.68 -5.76 -15.79
C LYS A 106 -6.48 -5.59 -16.72
N TYR A 107 -6.00 -4.37 -16.90
CA TYR A 107 -5.04 -4.06 -17.97
C TYR A 107 -3.72 -3.48 -17.50
N VAL A 108 -3.70 -2.72 -16.40
CA VAL A 108 -2.49 -2.04 -15.91
C VAL A 108 -1.70 -2.97 -14.99
N LEU A 109 -2.33 -3.47 -13.92
CA LEU A 109 -1.62 -4.27 -12.91
C LEU A 109 -0.98 -5.53 -13.50
N PRO A 110 -1.66 -6.39 -14.28
CA PRO A 110 -1.07 -7.65 -14.73
C PRO A 110 0.14 -7.42 -15.65
N LYS A 111 0.08 -6.40 -16.52
CA LYS A 111 1.17 -6.07 -17.43
C LYS A 111 2.36 -5.45 -16.70
N GLY A 112 2.09 -4.55 -15.74
CA GLY A 112 3.15 -3.92 -14.97
C GLY A 112 3.82 -4.88 -14.00
N ASP A 113 3.05 -5.73 -13.31
CA ASP A 113 3.59 -6.75 -12.41
C ASP A 113 4.54 -7.69 -13.16
N ILE A 114 4.20 -8.15 -14.36
CA ILE A 114 5.10 -8.98 -15.18
C ILE A 114 6.42 -8.24 -15.46
N LYS A 115 6.36 -6.98 -15.91
CA LYS A 115 7.58 -6.19 -16.17
C LYS A 115 8.45 -6.02 -14.94
N VAL A 116 7.85 -5.78 -13.77
CA VAL A 116 8.61 -5.61 -12.52
C VAL A 116 9.20 -6.93 -12.06
N ILE A 117 8.46 -8.03 -12.15
CA ILE A 117 8.95 -9.39 -11.84
C ILE A 117 10.14 -9.74 -12.76
N ASP A 118 10.00 -9.52 -14.07
CA ASP A 118 11.05 -9.82 -15.04
C ASP A 118 12.31 -9.00 -14.76
N ALA A 119 12.15 -7.72 -14.43
CA ALA A 119 13.24 -6.84 -14.09
C ALA A 119 13.94 -7.29 -12.79
N CYS A 120 13.18 -7.54 -11.72
CA CYS A 120 13.74 -7.98 -10.43
C CYS A 120 14.43 -9.35 -10.47
N ASN A 121 14.09 -10.22 -11.43
CA ASN A 121 14.70 -11.55 -11.53
C ASN A 121 15.89 -11.61 -12.49
N ASN A 122 15.95 -10.73 -13.49
CA ASN A 122 16.88 -10.89 -14.62
C ASN A 122 17.80 -9.69 -14.84
N ASP A 123 17.50 -8.52 -14.29
CA ASP A 123 18.30 -7.32 -14.45
C ASP A 123 19.30 -7.19 -13.30
N THR A 124 20.59 -7.34 -13.60
CA THR A 124 21.67 -7.26 -12.60
C THR A 124 21.88 -5.86 -12.04
N ASP A 125 21.34 -4.84 -12.71
CA ASP A 125 21.53 -3.44 -12.34
C ASP A 125 20.41 -2.91 -11.42
N ILE A 126 19.41 -3.75 -11.11
CA ILE A 126 18.33 -3.40 -10.18
C ILE A 126 18.74 -3.76 -8.75
N ASP A 127 19.33 -2.78 -8.07
CA ASP A 127 19.52 -2.79 -6.61
C ASP A 127 18.35 -2.05 -5.92
N ASP A 128 17.16 -2.65 -5.97
CA ASP A 128 15.95 -2.13 -5.33
C ASP A 128 15.43 -3.14 -4.30
N SER A 129 15.43 -2.73 -3.02
CA SER A 129 14.91 -3.53 -1.91
C SER A 129 13.45 -3.98 -2.12
N PHE A 130 12.67 -3.26 -2.93
CA PHE A 130 11.30 -3.63 -3.25
C PHE A 130 11.20 -4.87 -4.13
N CYS A 131 12.28 -5.32 -4.77
CA CYS A 131 12.29 -6.60 -5.47
C CYS A 131 11.96 -7.79 -4.56
N ALA A 132 12.15 -7.66 -3.24
CA ALA A 132 11.66 -8.63 -2.27
C ALA A 132 10.15 -8.90 -2.41
N TYR A 133 9.33 -7.91 -2.79
CA TYR A 133 7.89 -8.06 -2.98
C TYR A 133 7.49 -8.59 -4.37
N TYR A 134 8.44 -8.87 -5.27
CA TYR A 134 8.16 -9.30 -6.64
C TYR A 134 8.75 -10.66 -6.99
N ASN A 135 9.35 -11.36 -6.02
CA ASN A 135 9.65 -12.78 -6.14
C ASN A 135 9.21 -13.52 -4.88
N PHE A 136 8.90 -14.81 -5.04
CA PHE A 136 8.35 -15.60 -3.94
C PHE A 136 9.33 -15.77 -2.75
N PRO A 137 10.64 -16.06 -2.94
CA PRO A 137 11.59 -16.14 -1.83
C PRO A 137 11.68 -14.86 -1.00
N GLY A 138 11.76 -13.70 -1.67
CA GLY A 138 11.76 -12.39 -1.03
C GLY A 138 10.48 -12.16 -0.24
N TYR A 139 9.31 -12.39 -0.86
CA TYR A 139 8.01 -12.21 -0.23
C TYR A 139 7.84 -13.11 1.01
N ALA A 140 8.29 -14.35 0.91
CA ALA A 140 8.28 -15.28 2.04
C ALA A 140 9.22 -14.81 3.18
N GLY A 141 10.34 -14.18 2.84
CA GLY A 141 11.25 -13.52 3.78
C GLY A 141 10.57 -12.36 4.52
N GLU A 142 9.91 -11.46 3.78
CA GLU A 142 9.16 -10.34 4.34
C GLU A 142 8.02 -10.80 5.25
N VAL A 143 7.24 -11.82 4.85
CA VAL A 143 6.20 -12.43 5.69
C VAL A 143 6.80 -13.06 6.96
N THR A 144 7.98 -13.66 6.86
CA THR A 144 8.68 -14.22 8.03
C THR A 144 9.13 -13.11 8.98
N ARG A 145 9.58 -11.96 8.47
CA ARG A 145 9.92 -10.79 9.28
C ARG A 145 8.69 -10.23 9.99
N LEU A 146 7.58 -10.08 9.27
CA LEU A 146 6.29 -9.68 9.83
C LEU A 146 5.85 -10.63 10.95
N ALA A 147 5.97 -11.94 10.75
CA ALA A 147 5.62 -12.93 11.76
C ALA A 147 6.41 -12.76 13.06
N LYS A 148 7.71 -12.44 12.97
CA LYS A 148 8.53 -12.13 14.16
C LYS A 148 8.04 -10.87 14.88
N LYS A 149 7.73 -9.80 14.14
CA LYS A 149 7.16 -8.57 14.72
C LYS A 149 5.81 -8.82 15.38
N ALA A 150 4.96 -9.62 14.75
CA ALA A 150 3.67 -10.01 15.32
C ALA A 150 3.85 -10.80 16.61
N GLU A 151 4.76 -11.77 16.69
CA GLU A 151 5.00 -12.49 17.96
C GLU A 151 5.53 -11.55 19.05
N ILE A 152 6.40 -10.58 18.74
CA ILE A 152 6.82 -9.55 19.72
C ILE A 152 5.61 -8.75 20.24
N LEU A 153 4.72 -8.32 19.34
CA LEU A 153 3.49 -7.62 19.70
C LEU A 153 2.58 -8.50 20.59
N LYS A 154 2.46 -9.78 20.25
CA LYS A 154 1.68 -10.77 21.00
C LYS A 154 2.21 -10.98 22.41
N ASP A 155 3.52 -11.13 22.55
CA ASP A 155 4.15 -11.27 23.86
C ASP A 155 3.96 -10.00 24.70
N ALA A 156 3.98 -8.82 24.07
CA ALA A 156 3.77 -7.55 24.76
C ALA A 156 2.37 -7.43 25.39
N TYR A 157 1.30 -7.81 24.69
CA TYR A 157 -0.06 -7.75 25.25
C TYR A 157 -0.47 -9.03 26.01
N GLY A 158 0.12 -10.19 25.70
CA GLY A 158 -0.12 -11.45 26.40
C GLY A 158 0.63 -11.59 27.72
N GLY A 159 1.74 -10.87 27.87
CA GLY A 159 2.68 -10.97 29.00
C GLY A 159 2.38 -10.10 30.21
N LYS A 160 1.35 -9.23 30.24
CA LYS A 160 1.14 -8.28 31.34
C LYS A 160 -0.27 -8.26 31.94
N LYS A 161 -0.43 -8.96 33.06
CA LYS A 161 -1.14 -8.45 34.24
C LYS A 161 -0.24 -7.39 34.90
N GLY A 162 -0.53 -6.11 34.71
CA GLY A 162 0.14 -4.95 35.34
C GLY A 162 1.18 -4.27 34.42
N SER A 163 1.35 -2.95 34.35
CA SER A 163 0.73 -1.77 34.98
C SER A 163 1.49 -0.58 34.38
N GLY A 164 0.91 0.24 33.50
CA GLY A 164 1.57 1.44 32.96
C GLY A 164 0.92 2.03 31.71
N VAL A 165 1.00 3.37 31.56
CA VAL A 165 0.63 4.09 30.33
C VAL A 165 1.73 3.92 29.26
N GLU A 166 3.00 3.91 29.66
CA GLU A 166 4.16 3.75 28.77
C GLU A 166 4.13 2.42 27.98
N THR A 167 3.66 1.33 28.61
CA THR A 167 3.49 0.05 27.91
C THR A 167 2.44 0.10 26.81
N ASN A 168 1.43 0.97 26.91
CA ASN A 168 0.37 1.07 25.90
C ASN A 168 0.83 1.82 24.66
N ASP A 169 1.67 2.84 24.81
CA ASP A 169 2.17 3.61 23.66
C ASP A 169 3.21 2.80 22.88
N GLU A 170 4.09 2.07 23.56
CA GLU A 170 4.98 1.10 22.89
C GLU A 170 4.20 0.02 22.12
N MET A 171 3.11 -0.50 22.69
CA MET A 171 2.25 -1.48 21.99
C MET A 171 1.54 -0.86 20.77
N LYS A 172 1.16 0.43 20.82
CA LYS A 172 0.59 1.12 19.66
C LYS A 172 1.62 1.26 18.54
N ASP A 173 2.85 1.63 18.88
CA ASP A 173 3.93 1.78 17.91
C ASP A 173 4.23 0.43 17.24
N GLN A 174 4.34 -0.66 18.03
CA GLN A 174 4.52 -2.01 17.47
C GLN A 174 3.34 -2.44 16.60
N LEU A 175 2.09 -2.15 17.01
CA LEU A 175 0.92 -2.42 16.19
C LEU A 175 0.95 -1.63 14.87
N SER A 176 1.38 -0.37 14.90
CA SER A 176 1.54 0.44 13.68
C SER A 176 2.56 -0.23 12.75
N LEU A 177 3.75 -0.56 13.24
CA LEU A 177 4.81 -1.20 12.44
C LEU A 177 4.36 -2.53 11.81
N VAL A 178 3.57 -3.32 12.53
CA VAL A 178 3.00 -4.58 12.01
C VAL A 178 1.98 -4.29 10.91
N ARG A 179 1.08 -3.32 11.11
CA ARG A 179 0.09 -2.93 10.09
C ARG A 179 0.75 -2.36 8.84
N ASP A 180 1.77 -1.52 9.02
CA ASP A 180 2.53 -0.93 7.94
C ASP A 180 3.16 -2.01 7.04
N GLU A 181 3.82 -3.01 7.65
CA GLU A 181 4.37 -4.14 6.89
C GLU A 181 3.29 -5.00 6.23
N MET A 182 2.12 -5.18 6.87
CA MET A 182 0.99 -5.87 6.25
C MET A 182 0.50 -5.14 4.99
N GLU A 183 0.40 -3.81 5.02
CA GLU A 183 -0.04 -3.02 3.87
C GLU A 183 0.93 -3.11 2.68
N MET A 184 2.25 -3.16 2.95
CA MET A 184 3.26 -3.42 1.92
C MET A 184 3.08 -4.81 1.30
N LEU A 185 2.77 -5.81 2.11
CA LEU A 185 2.57 -7.19 1.65
C LEU A 185 1.25 -7.38 0.88
N GLU A 186 0.21 -6.60 1.18
CA GLU A 186 -1.11 -6.69 0.53
C GLU A 186 -1.06 -6.43 -0.98
N VAL A 187 -0.15 -5.56 -1.43
CA VAL A 187 -0.08 -5.15 -2.84
C VAL A 187 0.88 -6.00 -3.68
N ALA A 188 1.54 -6.99 -3.08
CA ALA A 188 2.37 -7.95 -3.81
C ALA A 188 1.53 -8.77 -4.82
N PRO A 189 2.08 -9.20 -5.96
CA PRO A 189 1.38 -10.02 -6.96
C PRO A 189 1.27 -11.50 -6.53
N VAL A 190 0.65 -11.75 -5.37
CA VAL A 190 0.58 -13.05 -4.69
C VAL A 190 -0.07 -14.13 -5.56
N ASP A 191 -0.96 -13.75 -6.47
CA ASP A 191 -1.60 -14.65 -7.44
C ASP A 191 -0.60 -15.37 -8.34
N LYS A 192 0.57 -14.77 -8.59
CA LYS A 192 1.63 -15.34 -9.42
C LYS A 192 2.38 -16.51 -8.76
N TRP A 193 2.24 -16.70 -7.44
CA TRP A 193 3.04 -17.66 -6.69
C TRP A 193 2.25 -18.83 -6.11
N ARG A 194 0.97 -18.99 -6.48
CA ARG A 194 0.09 -20.04 -5.92
C ARG A 194 0.65 -21.46 -6.06
N SER A 195 1.44 -21.71 -7.11
CA SER A 195 2.09 -23.01 -7.39
C SER A 195 3.46 -23.18 -6.71
N GLN A 196 4.00 -22.14 -6.07
CA GLN A 196 5.32 -22.18 -5.46
C GLN A 196 5.33 -23.06 -4.19
N GLY A 197 6.40 -23.83 -4.02
CA GLY A 197 6.62 -24.63 -2.82
C GLY A 197 6.65 -23.75 -1.57
N GLY A 198 5.87 -24.09 -0.55
CA GLY A 198 5.78 -23.30 0.69
C GLY A 198 4.77 -22.14 0.66
N PHE A 199 4.15 -21.83 -0.49
CA PHE A 199 3.15 -20.76 -0.60
C PHE A 199 2.05 -20.83 0.46
N SER A 200 1.45 -22.02 0.64
CA SER A 200 0.41 -22.24 1.65
C SER A 200 0.87 -21.95 3.08
N LYS A 201 2.12 -22.29 3.41
CA LYS A 201 2.72 -22.01 4.73
C LYS A 201 2.93 -20.50 4.91
N THR A 202 3.46 -19.82 3.89
CA THR A 202 3.64 -18.35 3.90
C THR A 202 2.30 -17.64 4.09
N GLN A 203 1.27 -18.03 3.34
CA GLN A 203 -0.08 -17.46 3.48
C GLN A 203 -0.71 -17.75 4.85
N LYS A 204 -0.45 -18.93 5.42
CA LYS A 204 -0.88 -19.24 6.79
C LYS A 204 -0.18 -18.35 7.82
N SER A 205 1.11 -18.07 7.63
CA SER A 205 1.88 -17.18 8.50
C SER A 205 1.35 -15.75 8.46
N LEU A 206 1.11 -15.21 7.27
CA LEU A 206 0.52 -13.88 7.09
C LEU A 206 -0.83 -13.75 7.81
N ARG A 207 -1.73 -14.73 7.62
CA ARG A 207 -3.03 -14.77 8.32
C ARG A 207 -2.91 -14.86 9.84
N ASN A 208 -1.85 -15.47 10.36
CA ASN A 208 -1.62 -15.50 11.81
C ASN A 208 -1.16 -14.13 12.32
N SER A 209 -0.27 -13.45 11.58
CA SER A 209 0.15 -12.07 11.89
C SER A 209 -1.03 -11.09 11.87
N GLU A 210 -1.93 -11.20 10.88
CA GLU A 210 -3.18 -10.45 10.79
C GLU A 210 -4.03 -10.61 12.06
N LYS A 211 -4.27 -11.85 12.50
CA LYS A 211 -5.03 -12.14 13.71
C LYS A 211 -4.42 -11.52 14.96
N VAL A 212 -3.09 -11.61 15.09
CA VAL A 212 -2.38 -11.00 16.22
C VAL A 212 -2.55 -9.47 16.22
N ALA A 213 -2.45 -8.83 15.06
CA ALA A 213 -2.67 -7.38 14.94
C ALA A 213 -4.12 -7.01 15.31
N GLU A 214 -5.12 -7.80 14.88
CA GLU A 214 -6.52 -7.60 15.27
C GLU A 214 -6.75 -7.77 16.78
N GLU A 215 -6.16 -8.79 17.39
CA GLU A 215 -6.24 -9.05 18.83
C GLU A 215 -5.61 -7.92 19.64
N ALA A 216 -4.41 -7.47 19.25
CA ALA A 216 -3.74 -6.32 19.85
C ALA A 216 -4.58 -5.04 19.72
N SER A 217 -5.18 -4.81 18.55
CA SER A 217 -6.05 -3.65 18.31
C SER A 217 -7.25 -3.63 19.27
N LYS A 218 -7.90 -4.78 19.45
CA LYS A 218 -9.02 -4.95 20.39
C LYS A 218 -8.57 -4.72 21.83
N PHE A 219 -7.42 -5.27 22.22
CA PHE A 219 -6.85 -5.07 23.55
C PHE A 219 -6.59 -3.58 23.84
N LEU A 220 -6.00 -2.86 22.89
CA LEU A 220 -5.72 -1.42 22.99
C LEU A 220 -6.95 -0.53 22.81
N LYS A 221 -8.13 -1.11 22.54
CA LYS A 221 -9.40 -0.40 22.23
C LYS A 221 -9.26 0.56 21.04
N ILE A 222 -8.41 0.21 20.08
CA ILE A 222 -8.23 0.95 18.84
C ILE A 222 -9.15 0.33 17.79
N LYS A 223 -9.97 1.15 17.12
CA LYS A 223 -10.77 0.66 16.00
C LYS A 223 -9.82 0.07 14.95
N ALA A 224 -10.12 -1.12 14.44
CA ALA A 224 -9.48 -1.63 13.24
C ALA A 224 -9.80 -0.63 12.11
N GLY A 225 -8.75 -0.05 11.53
CA GLY A 225 -8.82 0.87 10.40
C GLY A 225 -8.87 0.11 9.08
#